data_AF-E3KD04-F1
#
_entry.id   AF-E3KD04-F1
#
_cell.length_a   1.000
_cell.length_b   1.000
_cell.length_c   1.000
_cell.angle_alpha   90.00
_cell.angle_beta   90.00
_cell.angle_gamma   90.00
#
_symmetry.space_group_name_H-M   'P 1'
#
loop_
_entity.id
_entity.type
_entity.pdbx_description
1 polymer ?
#
loop_
_entity_poly.entity_id
_entity_poly.type
_entity_poly.pdbx_seq_one_letter_code
_entity_poly.pdbx_strand_id
1 'polypeptide(L)'
;MFANRFIVQRLQQVCSNGRLRAEGPSWSSTNRHPSSSLRITLARHVATGSEVKSCPEAGSSSSSASTIRSYPFSEAVTSSPEHIPYDQKLGLMGNVEKKLISSCVNQEFHNLFRKNHPDSIRPLSVVKVESYTNAARTSSNVFTGILMAVRRRGTETSFRLRTILERVGVEMKFNVFSPVIKNITVIKRAGDLTGAINGKPVIRKPRRAKLFYLRDHPQKMPDIRKISKAVIAAQNREGADQ
;
A
#
# COMPACT_ATOMS: atom_id res chain seq x y z
N MET A 1 67.47 26.48 9.01
CA MET A 1 66.40 25.61 8.49
C MET A 1 66.73 24.17 8.89
N PHE A 2 66.21 23.71 10.03
CA PHE A 2 66.41 22.35 10.50
C PHE A 2 65.05 21.66 10.52
N ALA A 3 64.86 20.72 9.61
CA ALA A 3 63.74 19.79 9.63
C ALA A 3 64.11 18.64 10.56
N ASN A 4 63.22 18.26 11.47
CA ASN A 4 63.05 16.86 11.82
C ASN A 4 61.67 16.59 12.42
N ARG A 5 61.05 15.56 11.86
CA ARG A 5 59.68 15.10 12.09
C ARG A 5 59.54 14.49 13.48
N PHE A 6 58.54 14.92 14.24
CA PHE A 6 58.14 14.30 15.50
C PHE A 6 57.23 13.10 15.24
N ILE A 7 57.71 11.93 15.63
CA ILE A 7 56.96 10.67 15.76
C ILE A 7 56.41 10.64 17.18
N VAL A 8 55.09 10.65 17.34
CA VAL A 8 54.44 10.46 18.65
C VAL A 8 54.05 9.00 18.80
N GLN A 9 54.74 8.35 19.74
CA GLN A 9 54.61 6.94 20.07
C GLN A 9 53.45 6.74 21.06
N ARG A 10 52.61 5.75 20.75
CA ARG A 10 51.43 5.32 21.49
C ARG A 10 51.87 4.51 22.72
N LEU A 11 51.57 4.99 23.92
CA LEU A 11 51.80 4.27 25.17
C LEU A 11 50.72 3.21 25.40
N GLN A 12 51.18 2.00 25.65
CA GLN A 12 50.40 0.81 25.97
C GLN A 12 50.52 0.58 27.49
N GLN A 13 49.38 0.53 28.21
CA GLN A 13 49.38 0.17 29.62
C GLN A 13 49.28 -1.35 29.78
N VAL A 14 50.15 -1.87 30.65
CA VAL A 14 50.30 -3.28 31.03
C VAL A 14 49.38 -3.59 32.22
N CYS A 15 48.80 -4.78 32.18
CA CYS A 15 47.91 -5.37 33.17
C CYS A 15 48.63 -5.75 34.48
N SER A 16 47.86 -5.87 35.57
CA SER A 16 48.20 -6.76 36.69
C SER A 16 46.99 -7.61 37.08
N ASN A 17 47.28 -8.86 37.41
CA ASN A 17 46.37 -10.00 37.52
C ASN A 17 45.81 -10.19 38.94
N GLY A 18 44.66 -10.86 39.04
CA GLY A 18 44.23 -11.54 40.27
C GLY A 18 42.93 -12.34 40.15
N ARG A 19 43.06 -13.67 39.94
CA ARG A 19 42.39 -14.84 40.60
C ARG A 19 40.91 -14.72 41.07
N LEU A 20 39.99 -15.71 41.00
CA LEU A 20 39.92 -17.14 40.66
C LEU A 20 38.46 -17.56 40.36
N ARG A 21 38.32 -18.66 39.60
CA ARG A 21 37.18 -19.53 39.25
C ARG A 21 35.98 -19.66 40.21
N ALA A 22 34.79 -19.86 39.60
CA ALA A 22 33.94 -21.02 39.84
C ALA A 22 33.15 -21.41 38.57
N GLU A 23 33.11 -22.70 38.30
CA GLU A 23 32.51 -23.38 37.13
C GLU A 23 31.10 -23.92 37.46
N GLY A 24 30.19 -23.81 36.49
CA GLY A 24 29.03 -24.70 36.23
C GLY A 24 27.69 -24.40 36.92
N PRO A 25 26.55 -24.98 36.45
CA PRO A 25 26.36 -25.82 35.27
C PRO A 25 25.29 -25.33 34.28
N SER A 26 25.37 -25.89 33.08
CA SER A 26 24.44 -25.83 31.97
C SER A 26 23.04 -26.35 32.32
N TRP A 27 22.02 -25.63 31.87
CA TRP A 27 20.65 -26.14 31.80
C TRP A 27 20.24 -26.24 30.34
N SER A 28 20.49 -27.41 29.75
CA SER A 28 19.75 -27.90 28.60
C SER A 28 18.47 -28.55 29.11
N SER A 29 17.32 -27.94 28.82
CA SER A 29 16.02 -28.56 28.99
C SER A 29 15.22 -28.45 27.70
N THR A 30 15.17 -29.58 27.02
CA THR A 30 14.14 -29.95 26.05
C THR A 30 12.76 -29.79 26.67
N ASN A 31 11.87 -29.05 26.02
CA ASN A 31 10.44 -29.38 26.05
C ASN A 31 9.83 -29.13 24.67
N ARG A 32 9.71 -30.25 23.94
CA ARG A 32 8.78 -30.42 22.83
C ARG A 32 7.38 -30.43 23.45
N HIS A 33 6.51 -29.53 23.02
CA HIS A 33 5.07 -29.75 23.15
C HIS A 33 4.45 -29.89 21.76
N PRO A 34 3.48 -30.81 21.63
CA PRO A 34 3.05 -31.35 20.35
C PRO A 34 2.14 -30.37 19.60
N SER A 35 2.23 -30.44 18.28
CA SER A 35 1.28 -29.86 17.34
C SER A 35 -0.12 -30.41 17.59
N SER A 36 -1.06 -29.55 18.00
CA SER A 36 -2.48 -29.86 17.96
C SER A 36 -2.98 -29.80 16.51
N SER A 37 -2.80 -30.89 15.77
CA SER A 37 -3.51 -31.09 14.51
C SER A 37 -4.98 -31.34 14.81
N LEU A 38 -5.82 -30.32 14.70
CA LEU A 38 -7.27 -30.49 14.61
C LEU A 38 -7.57 -31.26 13.30
N ARG A 39 -7.72 -32.57 13.42
CA ARG A 39 -8.30 -33.41 12.37
C ARG A 39 -9.80 -33.13 12.36
N ILE A 40 -10.25 -32.37 11.37
CA ILE A 40 -11.67 -32.24 11.05
C ILE A 40 -12.09 -33.58 10.44
N THR A 41 -12.82 -34.38 11.22
CA THR A 41 -13.57 -35.54 10.73
C THR A 41 -14.73 -35.03 9.89
N LEU A 42 -14.70 -35.28 8.58
CA LEU A 42 -15.85 -35.06 7.70
C LEU A 42 -16.94 -36.07 8.10
N ALA A 43 -18.04 -35.56 8.64
CA ALA A 43 -19.22 -36.35 8.97
C ALA A 43 -19.79 -36.99 7.69
N ARG A 44 -20.08 -38.29 7.79
CA ARG A 44 -20.83 -39.07 6.80
C ARG A 44 -22.16 -38.38 6.47
N HIS A 45 -22.41 -38.15 5.19
CA HIS A 45 -23.76 -37.85 4.71
C HIS A 45 -24.64 -39.09 4.90
N VAL A 46 -25.72 -38.90 5.66
CA VAL A 46 -26.84 -39.81 5.77
C VAL A 46 -27.56 -39.82 4.42
N ALA A 47 -27.50 -40.96 3.74
CA ALA A 47 -28.35 -41.25 2.60
C ALA A 47 -29.72 -41.70 3.12
N THR A 48 -30.73 -40.84 3.02
CA THR A 48 -32.13 -41.26 3.12
C THR A 48 -32.55 -41.79 1.76
N GLY A 49 -32.66 -43.11 1.65
CA GLY A 49 -33.27 -43.77 0.50
C GLY A 49 -34.78 -43.51 0.49
N SER A 50 -35.27 -42.86 -0.55
CA SER A 50 -36.68 -42.91 -0.92
C SER A 50 -36.85 -43.96 -2.01
N GLU A 51 -37.39 -45.09 -1.59
CA GLU A 51 -37.83 -46.23 -2.37
C GLU A 51 -38.92 -45.79 -3.37
N VAL A 52 -38.65 -45.94 -4.67
CA VAL A 52 -39.66 -45.81 -5.72
C VAL A 52 -39.77 -47.15 -6.42
N LYS A 53 -40.95 -47.76 -6.30
CA LYS A 53 -41.37 -49.03 -6.88
C LYS A 53 -41.13 -49.05 -8.40
N SER A 54 -40.48 -50.12 -8.85
CA SER A 54 -40.48 -50.57 -10.23
C SER A 54 -41.77 -51.32 -10.57
N CYS A 55 -42.32 -51.05 -11.75
CA CYS A 55 -43.20 -51.97 -12.48
C CYS A 55 -42.52 -52.25 -13.83
N PRO A 56 -42.40 -53.51 -14.29
CA PRO A 56 -41.84 -53.82 -15.58
C PRO A 56 -42.96 -53.87 -16.63
N GLU A 57 -42.75 -53.23 -17.79
CA GLU A 57 -43.41 -53.66 -19.01
C GLU A 57 -42.45 -53.52 -20.20
N ALA A 58 -42.43 -54.57 -21.01
CA ALA A 58 -41.59 -54.71 -22.18
C ALA A 58 -42.22 -53.99 -23.37
N GLY A 59 -41.41 -53.24 -24.11
CA GLY A 59 -41.84 -52.57 -25.34
C GLY A 59 -40.66 -52.12 -26.19
N SER A 60 -40.27 -53.01 -27.11
CA SER A 60 -39.76 -52.75 -28.46
C SER A 60 -38.85 -51.53 -28.71
N SER A 61 -37.66 -51.84 -29.20
CA SER A 61 -36.71 -51.02 -29.93
C SER A 61 -37.32 -50.01 -30.93
N SER A 62 -36.91 -48.74 -30.82
CA SER A 62 -36.65 -47.91 -32.00
C SER A 62 -35.61 -46.84 -31.64
N SER A 63 -34.41 -46.99 -32.19
CA SER A 63 -33.34 -46.00 -32.17
C SER A 63 -33.77 -44.75 -32.95
N SER A 64 -34.32 -43.75 -32.26
CA SER A 64 -34.45 -42.40 -32.81
C SER A 64 -33.26 -41.57 -32.34
N ALA A 65 -32.26 -41.44 -33.21
CA ALA A 65 -31.12 -40.54 -33.01
C ALA A 65 -31.64 -39.16 -32.60
N SER A 66 -31.31 -38.72 -31.38
CA SER A 66 -31.50 -37.33 -30.99
C SER A 66 -30.60 -36.49 -31.87
N THR A 67 -31.16 -35.89 -32.92
CA THR A 67 -30.51 -34.87 -33.73
C THR A 67 -29.97 -33.81 -32.78
N ILE A 68 -28.67 -33.85 -32.50
CA ILE A 68 -27.94 -32.79 -31.83
C ILE A 68 -28.10 -31.58 -32.75
N ARG A 69 -29.04 -30.68 -32.42
CA ARG A 69 -29.17 -29.42 -33.15
C ARG A 69 -27.88 -28.65 -32.94
N SER A 70 -27.06 -28.62 -34.00
CA SER A 70 -25.88 -27.76 -34.12
C SER A 70 -26.34 -26.32 -33.95
N TYR A 71 -26.04 -25.75 -32.79
CA TYR A 71 -26.18 -24.31 -32.53
C TYR A 71 -25.29 -23.55 -33.53
N PRO A 72 -25.64 -22.30 -33.92
CA PRO A 72 -25.21 -21.68 -35.17
C PRO A 72 -23.79 -21.09 -35.09
N PHE A 73 -22.80 -21.90 -34.75
CA PHE A 73 -21.40 -21.59 -34.92
C PHE A 73 -20.80 -22.62 -35.88
N SER A 74 -20.45 -22.18 -37.08
CA SER A 74 -19.75 -23.00 -38.07
C SER A 74 -18.46 -23.57 -37.47
N GLU A 75 -18.19 -24.86 -37.65
CA GLU A 75 -16.96 -25.55 -37.20
C GLU A 75 -15.66 -24.90 -37.74
N ALA A 76 -15.78 -24.10 -38.79
CA ALA A 76 -14.69 -23.33 -39.40
C ALA A 76 -14.12 -22.20 -38.50
N VAL A 77 -14.72 -21.91 -37.34
CA VAL A 77 -14.28 -20.84 -36.42
C VAL A 77 -13.94 -21.41 -35.04
N THR A 78 -13.24 -22.54 -35.01
CA THR A 78 -12.54 -23.01 -33.80
C THR A 78 -11.05 -22.64 -33.90
N SER A 79 -10.75 -21.35 -34.06
CA SER A 79 -9.40 -20.89 -33.73
C SER A 79 -9.27 -20.95 -32.21
N SER A 80 -8.49 -21.92 -31.72
CA SER A 80 -8.08 -21.92 -30.31
C SER A 80 -7.47 -20.55 -30.03
N PRO A 81 -8.05 -19.73 -29.14
CA PRO A 81 -7.57 -18.37 -28.94
C PRO A 81 -6.10 -18.45 -28.55
N GLU A 82 -5.24 -17.74 -29.28
CA GLU A 82 -3.81 -17.66 -28.95
C GLU A 82 -3.67 -17.27 -27.48
N HIS A 83 -2.80 -18.00 -26.76
CA HIS A 83 -2.56 -17.72 -25.35
C HIS A 83 -1.96 -16.33 -25.22
N ILE A 84 -2.79 -15.36 -24.79
CA ILE A 84 -2.31 -14.01 -24.51
C ILE A 84 -1.34 -14.13 -23.33
N PRO A 85 -0.08 -13.69 -23.45
CA PRO A 85 0.88 -13.77 -22.36
C PRO A 85 0.45 -12.80 -21.26
N TYR A 86 -0.25 -13.33 -20.26
CA TYR A 86 -0.61 -12.61 -19.04
C TYR A 86 -0.09 -13.34 -17.82
N ASP A 87 0.20 -12.60 -16.75
CA ASP A 87 0.69 -13.18 -15.51
C ASP A 87 -0.45 -13.93 -14.82
N GLN A 88 -0.44 -15.26 -14.92
CA GLN A 88 -1.47 -16.13 -14.36
C GLN A 88 -1.58 -15.96 -12.82
N LYS A 89 -0.52 -15.49 -12.15
CA LYS A 89 -0.52 -15.23 -10.71
C LYS A 89 -1.50 -14.14 -10.28
N LEU A 90 -1.75 -13.16 -11.15
CA LEU A 90 -2.61 -12.01 -10.87
C LEU A 90 -4.06 -12.22 -11.35
N GLY A 91 -4.32 -13.27 -12.13
CA GLY A 91 -5.60 -13.49 -12.82
C GLY A 91 -5.89 -12.43 -13.90
N LEU A 92 -6.99 -12.60 -14.64
CA LEU A 92 -7.35 -11.69 -15.74
C LEU A 92 -7.53 -10.25 -15.24
N MET A 93 -8.30 -10.05 -14.16
CA MET A 93 -8.57 -8.72 -13.62
C MET A 93 -7.34 -8.02 -13.07
N GLY A 94 -6.41 -8.74 -12.43
CA GLY A 94 -5.16 -8.15 -11.96
C GLY A 94 -4.27 -7.67 -13.10
N ASN A 95 -4.27 -8.38 -14.24
CA ASN A 95 -3.54 -7.94 -15.44
C ASN A 95 -4.19 -6.72 -16.11
N VAL A 96 -5.53 -6.67 -16.17
CA VAL A 96 -6.26 -5.49 -16.66
C VAL A 96 -5.95 -4.27 -15.79
N GLU A 97 -6.02 -4.42 -14.47
CA GLU A 97 -5.68 -3.35 -13.53
C GLU A 97 -4.24 -2.86 -13.72
N LYS A 98 -3.27 -3.79 -13.83
CA LYS A 98 -1.87 -3.47 -14.10
C LYS A 98 -1.72 -2.69 -15.40
N LYS A 99 -2.40 -3.11 -16.47
CA LYS A 99 -2.37 -2.45 -17.78
C LYS A 99 -2.94 -1.03 -17.69
N LEU A 100 -4.09 -0.86 -17.06
CA LEU A 100 -4.74 0.44 -16.87
C LEU A 100 -3.89 1.41 -16.04
N ILE A 101 -3.26 0.91 -14.96
CA ILE A 101 -2.34 1.72 -14.14
C ILE A 101 -1.07 2.07 -14.94
N SER A 102 -0.53 1.14 -15.74
CA SER A 102 0.65 1.43 -16.56
C SER A 102 0.37 2.39 -17.72
N SER A 103 -0.85 2.41 -18.25
CA SER A 103 -1.23 3.31 -19.35
C SER A 103 -1.74 4.66 -18.87
N CYS A 104 -1.89 4.88 -17.56
CA CYS A 104 -2.43 6.12 -17.04
C CYS A 104 -1.40 7.25 -17.10
N VAL A 105 -1.86 8.48 -17.36
CA VAL A 105 -1.00 9.68 -17.41
C VAL A 105 -0.26 9.92 -16.09
N ASN A 106 -0.90 9.56 -14.98
CA ASN A 106 -0.47 9.86 -13.61
C ASN A 106 0.21 8.67 -12.92
N GLN A 107 0.91 7.83 -13.69
CA GLN A 107 1.54 6.60 -13.18
C GLN A 107 2.61 6.89 -12.11
N GLU A 108 3.30 8.03 -12.21
CA GLU A 108 4.35 8.44 -11.27
C GLU A 108 3.85 8.49 -9.81
N PHE A 109 2.59 8.90 -9.59
CA PHE A 109 2.03 9.00 -8.25
C PHE A 109 1.68 7.64 -7.64
N HIS A 110 1.67 6.56 -8.43
CA HIS A 110 1.34 5.22 -7.93
C HIS A 110 2.26 4.79 -6.77
N ASN A 111 3.55 5.11 -6.89
CA ASN A 111 4.56 4.74 -5.90
C ASN A 111 4.33 5.42 -4.54
N LEU A 112 3.81 6.66 -4.55
CA LEU A 112 3.46 7.42 -3.35
C LEU A 112 2.38 6.73 -2.52
N PHE A 113 1.48 5.97 -3.14
CA PHE A 113 0.37 5.31 -2.45
C PHE A 113 0.57 3.81 -2.25
N ARG A 114 1.62 3.21 -2.81
CA ARG A 114 1.95 1.78 -2.64
C ARG A 114 2.36 1.47 -1.20
N LYS A 115 1.99 0.32 -0.63
CA LYS A 115 2.27 -0.01 0.79
C LYS A 115 3.76 -0.22 1.09
N ASN A 116 4.48 -0.85 0.17
CA ASN A 116 5.83 -1.36 0.40
C ASN A 116 6.91 -0.52 -0.30
N HIS A 117 6.58 0.70 -0.72
CA HIS A 117 7.53 1.59 -1.40
C HIS A 117 8.19 2.54 -0.38
N PRO A 118 9.50 2.83 -0.49
CA PRO A 118 10.16 3.79 0.41
C PRO A 118 9.50 5.17 0.39
N ASP A 119 9.04 5.63 -0.78
CA ASP A 119 8.32 6.91 -0.93
C ASP A 119 6.84 6.88 -0.58
N SER A 120 6.37 5.80 0.05
CA SER A 120 4.98 5.68 0.46
C SER A 120 4.60 6.76 1.47
N ILE A 121 3.56 7.52 1.15
CA ILE A 121 3.02 8.56 2.01
C ILE A 121 2.25 7.89 3.15
N ARG A 122 2.64 8.25 4.38
CA ARG A 122 1.91 7.83 5.58
C ARG A 122 0.74 8.78 5.84
N PRO A 123 -0.35 8.31 6.49
CA PRO A 123 -1.36 9.21 7.02
C PRO A 123 -0.73 10.30 7.89
N LEU A 124 -1.45 11.40 8.11
CA LEU A 124 -0.99 12.62 8.81
C LEU A 124 0.03 13.46 8.04
N SER A 125 0.60 12.96 6.94
CA SER A 125 1.47 13.76 6.06
C SER A 125 0.70 14.91 5.41
N VAL A 126 1.38 16.03 5.17
CA VAL A 126 0.83 17.20 4.48
C VAL A 126 1.10 17.08 2.99
N VAL A 127 0.03 17.10 2.20
CA VAL A 127 0.06 16.90 0.76
C VAL A 127 -0.58 18.11 0.07
N LYS A 128 0.08 18.62 -0.97
CA LYS A 128 -0.43 19.60 -1.92
C LYS A 128 -0.88 18.86 -3.17
N VAL A 129 -2.14 19.06 -3.56
CA VAL A 129 -2.71 18.51 -4.79
C VAL A 129 -3.08 19.66 -5.70
N GLU A 130 -2.60 19.60 -6.93
CA GLU A 130 -2.96 20.51 -8.00
C GLU A 130 -3.92 19.78 -8.93
N SER A 131 -5.08 20.36 -9.19
CA SER A 131 -6.16 19.76 -9.98
C SER A 131 -6.66 20.74 -11.02
N TYR A 132 -7.03 20.26 -12.20
CA TYR A 132 -7.65 21.08 -13.23
C TYR A 132 -9.09 21.43 -12.82
N THR A 133 -9.45 22.70 -12.98
CA THR A 133 -10.83 23.14 -12.70
C THR A 133 -11.69 23.03 -13.95
N ASN A 134 -11.12 23.32 -15.11
CA ASN A 134 -11.80 23.31 -16.41
C ASN A 134 -11.36 22.12 -17.27
N ALA A 135 -12.24 21.65 -18.16
CA ALA A 135 -11.95 20.58 -19.11
C ALA A 135 -10.79 20.95 -20.06
N ALA A 136 -10.67 22.22 -20.44
CA ALA A 136 -9.58 22.75 -21.26
C ALA A 136 -8.21 22.78 -20.54
N ARG A 137 -8.13 22.38 -19.26
CA ARG A 137 -6.89 22.33 -18.45
C ARG A 137 -6.12 23.65 -18.34
N THR A 138 -6.80 24.78 -18.55
CA THR A 138 -6.21 26.13 -18.48
C THR A 138 -6.07 26.64 -17.05
N SER A 139 -7.02 26.32 -16.19
CA SER A 139 -7.06 26.76 -14.79
C SER A 139 -6.82 25.59 -13.83
N SER A 140 -6.02 25.84 -12.79
CA SER A 140 -5.70 24.86 -11.76
C SER A 140 -6.13 25.33 -10.37
N ASN A 141 -6.79 24.45 -9.63
CA ASN A 141 -7.09 24.59 -8.22
C ASN A 141 -6.03 23.86 -7.39
N VAL A 142 -5.55 24.49 -6.32
CA VAL A 142 -4.53 23.96 -5.42
C VAL A 142 -5.14 23.68 -4.06
N PHE A 143 -5.16 22.41 -3.66
CA PHE A 143 -5.63 21.98 -2.36
C PHE A 143 -4.47 21.48 -1.50
N THR A 144 -4.22 22.11 -0.37
CA THR A 144 -3.23 21.65 0.61
C THR A 144 -3.93 21.13 1.85
N GLY A 145 -3.65 19.90 2.25
CA GLY A 145 -4.30 19.28 3.39
C GLY A 145 -3.54 18.10 3.99
N ILE A 146 -4.04 17.64 5.13
CA ILE A 146 -3.53 16.47 5.84
C ILE A 146 -4.16 15.21 5.26
N LEU A 147 -3.32 14.21 4.97
CA LEU A 147 -3.77 12.90 4.53
C LEU A 147 -4.47 12.13 5.66
N MET A 148 -5.80 12.01 5.57
CA MET A 148 -6.59 11.29 6.56
C MET A 148 -6.57 9.78 6.34
N ALA A 149 -6.75 9.36 5.10
CA ALA A 149 -6.90 7.96 4.74
C ALA A 149 -6.58 7.75 3.25
N VAL A 150 -6.03 6.57 2.96
CA VAL A 150 -5.83 6.06 1.60
C VAL A 150 -6.68 4.81 1.43
N ARG A 151 -7.46 4.75 0.36
CA ARG A 151 -8.24 3.60 -0.08
C ARG A 151 -7.60 3.05 -1.34
N ARG A 152 -7.06 1.83 -1.25
CA ARG A 152 -6.35 1.16 -2.34
C ARG A 152 -7.28 0.14 -2.97
N ARG A 153 -7.72 0.39 -4.21
CA ARG A 153 -8.65 -0.45 -4.99
C ARG A 153 -8.25 -0.43 -6.47
N GLY A 154 -6.97 -0.65 -6.74
CA GLY A 154 -6.43 -0.59 -8.10
C GLY A 154 -6.57 0.77 -8.74
N THR A 155 -7.15 0.84 -9.93
CA THR A 155 -7.41 2.08 -10.68
C THR A 155 -8.30 3.07 -9.90
N GLU A 156 -9.12 2.57 -8.96
CA GLU A 156 -9.96 3.38 -8.06
C GLU A 156 -9.23 3.75 -6.75
N THR A 157 -7.89 3.74 -6.75
CA THR A 157 -7.11 4.18 -5.59
C THR A 157 -7.38 5.66 -5.34
N SER A 158 -7.86 5.95 -4.13
CA SER A 158 -8.30 7.27 -3.71
C SER A 158 -7.75 7.61 -2.34
N PHE A 159 -7.61 8.90 -2.07
CA PHE A 159 -7.16 9.42 -0.80
C PHE A 159 -7.98 10.62 -0.39
N ARG A 160 -8.06 10.86 0.92
CA ARG A 160 -8.83 11.95 1.48
C ARG A 160 -7.95 12.89 2.25
N LEU A 161 -8.04 14.16 1.89
CA LEU A 161 -7.34 15.25 2.54
C LEU A 161 -8.32 16.08 3.38
N ARG A 162 -7.84 16.59 4.51
CA ARG A 162 -8.58 17.52 5.37
C ARG A 162 -7.75 18.74 5.69
N THR A 163 -8.37 19.90 5.68
CA THR A 163 -7.79 21.16 6.14
C THR A 163 -8.81 21.93 6.98
N ILE A 164 -8.33 22.86 7.79
CA ILE A 164 -9.16 23.79 8.55
C ILE A 164 -8.88 25.18 8.00
N LEU A 165 -9.84 25.74 7.28
CA LEU A 165 -9.79 27.08 6.71
C LEU A 165 -10.79 27.93 7.50
N GLU A 166 -10.32 29.03 8.09
CA GLU A 166 -11.20 30.01 8.74
C GLU A 166 -12.24 29.39 9.70
N ARG A 167 -11.80 28.44 10.55
CA ARG A 167 -12.63 27.68 11.51
C ARG A 167 -13.61 26.68 10.88
N VAL A 168 -13.65 26.55 9.57
CA VAL A 168 -14.43 25.55 8.83
C VAL A 168 -13.52 24.38 8.42
N GLY A 169 -13.97 23.15 8.69
CA GLY A 169 -13.26 21.94 8.28
C GLY A 169 -13.63 21.52 6.87
N VAL A 170 -12.69 21.61 5.93
CA VAL A 170 -12.89 21.22 4.52
C VAL A 170 -12.24 19.86 4.28
N GLU A 171 -12.98 18.93 3.66
CA GLU A 171 -12.50 17.61 3.27
C GLU A 171 -12.65 17.40 1.76
N MET A 172 -11.60 16.92 1.10
CA MET A 172 -11.60 16.62 -0.33
C MET A 172 -11.10 15.20 -0.59
N LYS A 173 -11.80 14.47 -1.47
CA LYS A 173 -11.40 13.13 -1.94
C LYS A 173 -10.83 13.26 -3.34
N PHE A 174 -9.65 12.67 -3.56
CA PHE A 174 -9.00 12.62 -4.86
C PHE A 174 -8.76 11.16 -5.28
N ASN A 175 -8.93 10.87 -6.56
CA ASN A 175 -8.59 9.58 -7.16
C ASN A 175 -7.23 9.72 -7.85
N VAL A 176 -6.22 8.95 -7.42
CA VAL A 176 -4.82 9.10 -7.83
C VAL A 176 -4.64 9.08 -9.35
N PHE A 177 -5.38 8.18 -10.01
CA PHE A 177 -5.27 7.94 -11.45
C PHE A 177 -6.24 8.79 -12.29
N SER A 178 -6.89 9.79 -11.69
CA SER A 178 -7.77 10.69 -12.42
C SER A 178 -6.97 11.68 -13.27
N PRO A 179 -7.31 11.89 -14.56
CA PRO A 179 -6.64 12.85 -15.44
C PRO A 179 -6.90 14.31 -15.04
N VAL A 180 -7.82 14.54 -14.10
CA VAL A 180 -8.08 15.86 -13.51
C VAL A 180 -6.94 16.28 -12.57
N ILE A 181 -6.19 15.33 -12.02
CA ILE A 181 -5.04 15.66 -11.15
C ILE A 181 -3.86 16.06 -12.04
N LYS A 182 -3.32 17.24 -11.77
CA LYS A 182 -2.12 17.78 -12.41
C LYS A 182 -0.86 17.34 -11.69
N ASN A 183 -0.82 17.50 -10.36
CA ASN A 183 0.36 17.16 -9.56
C ASN A 183 -0.01 16.80 -8.11
N ILE A 184 0.76 15.90 -7.51
CA ILE A 184 0.69 15.53 -6.09
C ILE A 184 2.07 15.74 -5.46
N THR A 185 2.23 16.84 -4.73
CA THR A 185 3.48 17.15 -4.03
C THR A 185 3.35 16.88 -2.54
N VAL A 186 4.31 16.17 -1.97
CA VAL A 186 4.36 15.93 -0.52
C VAL A 186 5.17 17.04 0.13
N ILE A 187 4.49 17.94 0.85
CA ILE A 187 5.13 19.07 1.55
C ILE A 187 5.92 18.56 2.76
N LYS A 188 5.30 17.66 3.53
CA LYS A 188 5.91 17.13 4.76
C LYS A 188 5.40 15.73 5.05
N ARG A 189 6.29 14.75 5.22
CA ARG A 189 5.85 13.40 5.61
C ARG A 189 5.78 13.26 7.14
N ALA A 190 4.88 12.39 7.57
CA ALA A 190 4.71 12.06 8.98
C ALA A 190 5.83 11.13 9.46
N GLY A 191 6.51 11.52 10.53
CA GLY A 191 7.64 10.81 11.11
C GLY A 191 9.00 11.22 10.54
N ASP A 192 9.05 12.15 9.58
CA ASP A 192 10.30 12.65 9.03
C ASP A 192 11.05 13.50 10.05
N LEU A 193 12.36 13.23 10.16
CA LEU A 193 13.28 13.97 11.02
C LEU A 193 13.83 15.24 10.35
N THR A 194 13.58 15.44 9.06
CA THR A 194 13.97 16.67 8.36
C THR A 194 13.30 17.86 9.07
N GLY A 195 14.07 18.83 9.54
CA GLY A 195 13.55 19.94 10.35
C GLY A 195 13.01 19.54 11.72
N ALA A 196 13.46 18.40 12.27
CA ALA A 196 13.15 17.99 13.63
C ALA A 196 13.58 19.05 14.64
N ILE A 197 12.75 19.22 15.67
CA ILE A 197 13.04 20.10 16.79
C ILE A 197 13.41 19.21 17.97
N ASN A 198 14.61 19.37 18.52
CA ASN A 198 15.10 18.59 19.67
C ASN A 198 15.04 17.07 19.41
N GLY A 199 15.44 16.64 18.21
CA GLY A 199 15.42 15.24 17.79
C GLY A 199 14.03 14.63 17.57
N LYS A 200 12.96 15.43 17.69
CA LYS A 200 11.56 14.98 17.48
C LYS A 200 11.05 15.43 16.12
N PRO A 201 10.34 14.57 15.38
CA PRO A 201 9.78 14.94 14.08
C PRO A 201 8.71 16.02 14.24
N VAL A 202 8.66 16.97 13.28
CA VAL A 202 7.65 18.04 13.24
C VAL A 202 6.24 17.45 13.24
N ILE A 203 6.04 16.38 12.47
CA ILE A 203 4.80 15.62 12.43
C ILE A 203 5.10 14.24 12.97
N ARG A 204 4.43 13.84 14.05
CA ARG A 204 4.61 12.51 14.63
C ARG A 204 4.10 11.42 13.67
N LYS A 205 4.75 10.27 13.68
CA LYS A 205 4.25 9.10 12.94
C LYS A 205 2.92 8.65 13.53
N PRO A 206 1.84 8.53 12.73
CA PRO A 206 0.56 8.04 13.24
C PRO A 206 0.64 6.55 13.57
N ARG A 207 -0.12 6.13 14.59
CA ARG A 207 -0.31 4.71 14.92
C ARG A 207 -1.50 4.08 14.19
N ARG A 208 -2.46 4.89 13.73
CA ARG A 208 -3.66 4.43 13.01
C ARG A 208 -3.49 4.59 11.50
N ALA A 209 -4.04 3.65 10.73
CA ALA A 209 -4.02 3.69 9.27
C ALA A 209 -5.00 4.73 8.68
N LYS A 210 -6.05 5.09 9.41
CA LYS A 210 -7.05 6.11 9.03
C LYS A 210 -7.30 7.04 10.21
N LEU A 211 -7.31 8.35 9.96
CA LEU A 211 -7.31 9.38 10.99
C LEU A 211 -8.64 10.14 11.07
N PHE A 212 -9.78 9.46 10.92
CA PHE A 212 -11.10 10.11 10.95
C PHE A 212 -11.41 10.83 12.25
N TYR A 213 -10.77 10.44 13.37
CA TYR A 213 -10.86 11.14 14.65
C TYR A 213 -10.37 12.59 14.62
N LEU A 214 -9.64 13.02 13.58
CA LEU A 214 -9.22 14.42 13.42
C LEU A 214 -10.39 15.35 13.05
N ARG A 215 -11.58 14.80 12.78
CA ARG A 215 -12.82 15.57 12.64
C ARG A 215 -13.24 16.17 13.98
N ASP A 216 -13.28 15.32 15.00
CA ASP A 216 -13.70 15.66 16.35
C ASP A 216 -12.57 16.31 17.16
N HIS A 217 -11.31 16.09 16.72
CA HIS A 217 -10.12 16.60 17.38
C HIS A 217 -9.22 17.43 16.45
N PRO A 218 -9.67 18.63 16.03
CA PRO A 218 -8.88 19.52 15.17
C PRO A 218 -7.55 19.95 15.81
N GLN A 219 -7.46 20.01 17.14
CA GLN A 219 -6.23 20.37 17.88
C GLN A 219 -5.08 19.37 17.68
N LYS A 220 -5.38 18.14 17.23
CA LYS A 220 -4.36 17.11 16.92
C LYS A 220 -3.82 17.23 15.49
N MET A 221 -4.39 18.11 14.66
CA MET A 221 -3.91 18.38 13.31
C MET A 221 -2.71 19.33 13.34
N PRO A 222 -1.64 19.05 12.57
CA PRO A 222 -0.60 20.03 12.30
C PRO A 222 -1.17 21.32 11.69
N ASP A 223 -0.56 22.46 12.01
CA ASP A 223 -0.94 23.75 11.42
C ASP A 223 -0.42 23.82 9.97
N ILE A 224 -1.31 23.46 9.04
CA ILE A 224 -1.00 23.34 7.61
C ILE A 224 -0.49 24.66 7.03
N ARG A 225 -1.08 25.79 7.44
CA ARG A 225 -0.70 27.12 6.91
C ARG A 225 0.72 27.50 7.33
N LYS A 226 1.11 27.18 8.56
CA LYS A 226 2.50 27.40 9.01
C LYS A 226 3.49 26.55 8.21
N ILE A 227 3.16 25.27 8.02
CA ILE A 227 4.03 24.33 7.29
C ILE A 227 4.17 24.74 5.82
N SER A 228 3.07 25.05 5.14
CA SER A 228 3.11 25.44 3.72
C SER A 228 3.89 26.74 3.52
N LYS A 229 3.67 27.74 4.39
CA LYS A 229 4.42 29.01 4.36
C LYS A 229 5.92 28.79 4.57
N ALA A 230 6.31 27.94 5.53
CA ALA A 230 7.71 27.65 5.80
C ALA A 230 8.41 26.99 4.60
N VAL A 231 7.73 26.06 3.91
CA VAL A 231 8.28 25.39 2.73
C VAL A 231 8.40 26.37 1.55
N ILE A 232 7.37 27.19 1.29
CA ILE A 232 7.44 28.22 0.24
C ILE A 232 8.58 29.22 0.53
N ALA A 233 8.72 29.65 1.79
CA ALA A 233 9.81 30.54 2.19
C ALA A 233 11.20 29.91 2.02
N ALA A 234 11.35 28.60 2.25
CA ALA A 234 12.60 27.89 2.01
C ALA A 234 12.93 27.83 0.50
N GLN A 235 11.93 27.50 -0.33
CA GLN A 235 12.08 27.45 -1.80
C GLN A 235 12.47 28.82 -2.38
N ASN A 236 11.90 29.91 -1.86
CA ASN A 236 12.23 31.26 -2.33
C ASN A 236 13.66 31.70 -1.96
N ARG A 237 14.26 31.15 -0.90
CA ARG A 237 15.66 31.44 -0.54
C ARG A 237 16.63 30.76 -1.49
N GLU A 238 16.38 29.48 -1.80
CA GLU A 238 17.23 28.70 -2.70
C GLU A 238 17.26 29.28 -4.13
N GLY A 239 16.17 29.91 -4.57
CA GLY A 239 16.11 30.59 -5.87
C GLY A 239 16.72 32.00 -5.90
N ALA A 240 17.11 32.57 -4.76
CA ALA A 240 17.77 33.88 -4.69
C ALA A 240 19.30 33.77 -4.65
N ASP A 241 19.83 32.59 -4.32
CA ASP A 241 21.27 32.30 -4.27
C ASP A 241 21.82 31.75 -5.61
N GLN A 242 20.97 31.62 -6.64
CA GLN A 242 21.33 31.25 -8.03
C GLN A 242 21.25 32.46 -8.95
#